data_AF-A0A6I0C6M6-F1
#
_entry.id   AF-A0A6I0C6M6-F1
#
_cell.length_a   1.000
_cell.length_b   1.000
_cell.length_c   1.000
_cell.angle_alpha   90.00
_cell.angle_beta   90.00
_cell.angle_gamma   90.00
#
_symmetry.space_group_name_H-M   'P 1'
#
loop_
_entity.id
_entity.type
_entity.pdbx_description
1 polymer ?
#
loop_
_entity_poly.entity_id
_entity_poly.type
_entity_poly.pdbx_seq_one_letter_code
_entity_poly.pdbx_strand_id
1 'polypeptide(L)'
;MQKSDLIKSKLPIINFLESYCGVNVRKRGKNYMCKCPFHADNKDSMIVNVSDNNCYCFAGCGNRRPIDQFSGLMLLHGWTH
;
A
#
# COMPACT_ATOMS: atom_id res chain seq x y z
N MET A 1 -9.27 9.64 18.71
CA MET A 1 -8.65 8.53 17.94
C MET A 1 -9.74 7.52 17.63
N GLN A 2 -9.94 7.19 16.36
CA GLN A 2 -10.93 6.19 15.94
C GLN A 2 -10.38 4.78 16.20
N LYS A 3 -11.24 3.78 16.39
CA LYS A 3 -10.81 2.38 16.60
C LYS A 3 -9.98 1.85 15.42
N SER A 4 -10.30 2.31 14.20
CA SER A 4 -9.57 2.01 12.96
C SER A 4 -8.12 2.48 13.00
N ASP A 5 -7.83 3.62 13.64
CA ASP A 5 -6.47 4.15 13.76
C ASP A 5 -5.60 3.21 14.63
N LEU A 6 -6.19 2.63 15.68
CA LEU A 6 -5.49 1.69 16.55
C LEU A 6 -5.10 0.42 15.79
N ILE A 7 -6.03 -0.13 14.98
CA ILE A 7 -5.76 -1.29 14.12
C ILE A 7 -4.60 -0.96 13.16
N LYS A 8 -4.68 0.17 12.45
CA LYS A 8 -3.63 0.59 11.50
C LYS A 8 -2.27 0.76 12.19
N SER A 9 -2.23 1.32 13.40
CA SER A 9 -0.98 1.47 14.16
C SER A 9 -0.29 0.15 14.52
N LYS A 10 -1.04 -0.96 14.55
CA LYS A 10 -0.53 -2.31 14.84
C LYS A 10 -0.25 -3.12 13.59
N LEU A 11 -0.55 -2.59 12.41
CA LEU A 11 -0.33 -3.25 11.13
C LEU A 11 0.55 -2.36 10.24
N PRO A 12 1.88 -2.53 10.29
CA PRO A 12 2.79 -1.79 9.41
C PRO A 12 2.46 -1.99 7.93
N ILE A 13 2.57 -0.93 7.13
CA ILE A 13 2.22 -0.97 5.70
C ILE A 13 3.06 -1.98 4.92
N ILE A 14 4.32 -2.19 5.30
CA ILE A 14 5.18 -3.24 4.71
C ILE A 14 4.55 -4.61 4.94
N ASN A 15 4.17 -4.94 6.17
CA ASN A 15 3.54 -6.23 6.49
C ASN A 15 2.24 -6.43 5.70
N PHE A 16 1.44 -5.37 5.54
CA PHE A 16 0.25 -5.42 4.69
C PHE A 16 0.60 -5.78 3.24
N LEU A 17 1.55 -5.06 2.63
CA LEU A 17 1.96 -5.31 1.24
C LEU A 17 2.57 -6.71 1.05
N GLU A 18 3.43 -7.14 1.98
CA GLU A 18 4.14 -8.42 1.83
C GLU A 18 3.27 -9.62 2.17
N SER A 19 2.54 -9.58 3.29
CA SER A 19 1.76 -10.73 3.75
C SER A 19 0.37 -10.82 3.12
N TYR A 20 -0.31 -9.68 2.88
CA TYR A 20 -1.67 -9.68 2.35
C TYR A 20 -1.71 -9.47 0.84
N CYS A 21 -0.86 -8.60 0.29
CA CYS A 21 -0.84 -8.34 -1.15
C CYS A 21 0.16 -9.24 -1.91
N GLY A 22 1.04 -9.96 -1.22
CA GLY A 22 1.97 -10.92 -1.84
C GLY A 22 3.06 -10.26 -2.70
N VAL A 23 3.40 -8.99 -2.44
CA VAL A 23 4.48 -8.29 -3.15
C VAL A 23 5.73 -8.19 -2.28
N ASN A 24 6.91 -8.11 -2.89
CA ASN A 24 8.16 -7.93 -2.14
C ASN A 24 8.52 -6.44 -2.07
N VAL A 25 8.65 -5.88 -0.86
CA VAL A 25 9.07 -4.50 -0.66
C VAL A 25 10.59 -4.43 -0.55
N ARG A 26 11.20 -3.62 -1.42
CA ARG A 26 12.66 -3.47 -1.47
C ARG A 26 13.07 -2.01 -1.45
N LYS A 27 14.25 -1.74 -0.89
CA LYS A 27 14.83 -0.40 -0.91
C LYS A 27 15.40 -0.09 -2.29
N ARG A 28 15.02 1.04 -2.88
CA ARG A 28 15.49 1.54 -4.17
C ARG A 28 15.93 3.00 -4.02
N GLY A 29 17.23 3.20 -3.87
CA GLY A 29 17.80 4.51 -3.55
C GLY A 29 17.31 4.99 -2.18
N LYS A 30 16.63 6.14 -2.15
CA LYS A 30 16.08 6.74 -0.91
C LYS A 30 14.72 6.17 -0.51
N ASN A 31 14.03 5.46 -1.40
CA ASN A 31 12.65 5.04 -1.20
C ASN A 31 12.56 3.52 -0.94
N TYR A 32 11.48 3.10 -0.29
CA TYR A 32 11.02 1.71 -0.34
C TYR A 32 10.00 1.57 -1.47
N MET A 33 10.11 0.52 -2.26
CA MET A 33 9.28 0.32 -3.45
C MET A 33 8.95 -1.16 -3.69
N CYS A 34 7.85 -1.39 -4.39
CA CYS A 34 7.44 -2.71 -4.89
C CYS A 34 6.60 -2.57 -6.17
N LYS A 35 6.26 -3.71 -6.77
CA LYS A 35 5.19 -3.78 -7.77
C LYS A 35 3.86 -3.39 -7.12
N CYS A 36 3.01 -2.67 -7.84
CA CYS A 36 1.67 -2.40 -7.38
C CYS A 36 0.83 -3.69 -7.40
N PRO A 37 0.19 -4.07 -6.28
CA PRO A 37 -0.71 -5.22 -6.25
C PRO A 37 -2.11 -4.92 -6.81
N PHE A 38 -2.41 -3.65 -7.11
CA PHE A 38 -3.75 -3.20 -7.51
C PHE A 38 -3.93 -3.07 -9.03
N HIS A 39 -2.90 -3.37 -9.81
CA HIS A 39 -2.97 -3.51 -11.26
C HIS A 39 -1.89 -4.50 -11.74
N ALA A 40 -1.99 -4.96 -12.98
CA ALA A 40 -0.96 -5.79 -13.58
C ALA A 40 0.34 -4.99 -13.77
N ASP A 41 1.29 -5.16 -12.84
CA ASP A 41 2.51 -4.36 -12.80
C ASP A 41 3.77 -5.18 -13.09
N ASN A 42 4.57 -4.69 -14.05
CA ASN A 42 5.82 -5.31 -14.46
C ASN A 42 7.05 -4.56 -13.92
N LYS A 43 6.87 -3.35 -13.40
CA LYS A 43 7.93 -2.52 -12.82
C LYS A 43 7.56 -2.17 -11.39
N ASP A 44 8.46 -1.57 -10.62
CA ASP A 44 8.07 -1.06 -9.30
C ASP A 44 7.34 0.26 -9.49
N SER A 45 6.01 0.25 -9.43
CA SER A 45 5.21 1.47 -9.50
C SER A 45 4.66 1.96 -8.15
N MET A 46 4.89 1.21 -7.07
CA MET A 46 4.43 1.53 -5.73
C MET A 46 5.58 2.07 -4.89
N ILE A 47 5.41 3.27 -4.34
CA ILE A 47 6.30 3.86 -3.32
C ILE A 47 5.69 3.59 -1.95
N VAL A 48 6.50 3.13 -1.00
CA VAL A 48 6.08 2.80 0.36
C VAL A 48 6.59 3.87 1.33
N ASN A 49 5.65 4.58 1.98
CA ASN A 49 5.93 5.64 2.94
C ASN A 49 5.82 5.06 4.36
N VAL A 50 6.93 4.55 4.89
CA VAL A 50 6.95 3.86 6.18
C VAL A 50 6.58 4.78 7.34
N SER A 51 6.99 6.05 7.31
CA SER A 51 6.66 7.04 8.36
C SER A 51 5.17 7.28 8.50
N ASP A 52 4.48 7.35 7.36
CA ASP A 52 3.07 7.73 7.28
C ASP A 52 2.16 6.49 7.21
N ASN A 53 2.76 5.29 7.33
CA ASN A 53 2.12 3.99 7.30
C ASN A 53 1.17 3.81 6.11
N ASN A 54 1.58 4.29 4.93
CA ASN A 54 0.81 4.23 3.68
C ASN A 54 1.72 3.98 2.46
N CYS A 55 1.12 3.83 1.29
CA CYS A 55 1.82 3.71 0.02
C CYS A 55 1.17 4.56 -1.07
N TYR A 56 1.87 4.76 -2.18
CA TYR A 56 1.40 5.55 -3.31
C TYR A 56 1.81 4.90 -4.63
N CYS A 57 0.82 4.63 -5.49
CA CYS A 57 1.05 4.11 -6.83
C CYS A 57 1.11 5.27 -7.82
N PHE A 58 2.31 5.57 -8.33
CA PHE A 58 2.48 6.66 -9.31
C PHE A 58 1.94 6.33 -10.71
N ALA A 59 1.57 5.07 -10.96
CA ALA A 59 0.90 4.64 -12.18
C ALA A 59 -0.62 4.91 -12.18
N GLY A 60 -1.21 5.30 -11.04
CA GLY A 60 -2.57 5.85 -10.99
C GLY A 60 -3.59 5.12 -10.11
N CYS A 61 -3.23 4.04 -9.41
CA CYS A 61 -4.15 3.36 -8.49
C CYS A 61 -4.56 4.26 -7.31
N GLY A 62 -5.68 3.94 -6.67
CA GLY A 62 -6.16 4.68 -5.50
C GLY A 62 -6.52 6.15 -5.78
N ASN A 63 -6.92 6.47 -7.02
CA ASN A 63 -7.23 7.83 -7.46
C ASN A 63 -6.08 8.82 -7.22
N ARG A 64 -4.83 8.34 -7.31
CA ARG A 64 -3.62 9.12 -7.01
C ARG A 64 -3.60 9.71 -5.60
N ARG A 65 -4.21 9.02 -4.63
CA ARG A 65 -4.15 9.34 -3.20
C ARG A 65 -3.28 8.32 -2.47
N PRO A 66 -2.79 8.64 -1.25
CA PRO A 66 -2.19 7.65 -0.38
C PRO A 66 -3.15 6.48 -0.12
N ILE A 67 -2.61 5.27 -0.20
CA ILE A 67 -3.31 4.01 0.03
C ILE A 67 -2.84 3.46 1.37
N ASP A 68 -3.76 3.28 2.31
CA ASP A 68 -3.50 2.61 3.59
C ASP A 68 -4.00 1.16 3.53
N GLN A 69 -3.95 0.46 4.65
CA GLN A 69 -4.35 -0.95 4.73
C GLN A 69 -5.82 -1.14 4.32
N PHE A 70 -6.71 -0.23 4.73
CA PHE A 70 -8.14 -0.38 4.45
C PHE A 70 -8.48 0.00 3.02
N SER A 71 -7.97 1.14 2.52
CA SER A 71 -8.19 1.48 1.10
C SER A 71 -7.49 0.51 0.16
N GLY A 72 -6.36 -0.07 0.57
CA GLY A 72 -5.69 -1.16 -0.14
C GLY A 72 -6.55 -2.42 -0.22
N LEU A 73 -7.17 -2.85 0.89
CA LEU A 73 -8.12 -3.97 0.89
C LEU A 73 -9.33 -3.69 -0.02
N MET A 74 -9.87 -2.46 0.02
CA MET A 74 -10.97 -2.08 -0.87
C MET A 74 -10.58 -2.19 -2.34
N LEU A 75 -9.38 -1.71 -2.71
CA LEU A 75 -8.85 -1.81 -4.07
C LEU A 75 -8.63 -3.27 -4.49
N LEU A 76 -8.07 -4.08 -3.59
CA LEU A 76 -7.77 -5.49 -3.87
C LEU A 76 -9.03 -6.33 -4.10
N HIS A 77 -10.10 -6.05 -3.35
CA HIS A 77 -11.34 -6.81 -3.41
C HIS A 77 -12.44 -6.15 -4.24
N GLY A 78 -12.21 -4.95 -4.78
CA GLY A 78 -13.22 -4.20 -5.54
C GLY A 78 -14.41 -3.75 -4.70
N TRP A 79 -14.22 -3.49 -3.40
CA TRP A 79 -15.30 -3.01 -2.53
C TRP A 79 -15.62 -1.55 -2.83
N THR A 80 -16.88 -1.28 -3.14
CA THR A 80 -17.43 0.07 -3.29
C THR A 80 -18.05 0.55 -1.97
N HIS A 81 -18.19 1.86 -1.83
CA HIS A 81 -18.89 2.51 -0.71
C HIS A 81 -20.38 2.13 -0.69
#